data_AF-A0A3B0UT69-F1
#
_entry.id   AF-A0A3B0UT69-F1
#
_cell.length_a   1.000
_cell.length_b   1.000
_cell.length_c   1.000
_cell.angle_alpha   90.00
_cell.angle_beta   90.00
_cell.angle_gamma   90.00
#
_symmetry.space_group_name_H-M   'P 1'
#
loop_
_entity.id
_entity.type
_entity.pdbx_description
1 polymer ?
#
loop_
_entity_poly.entity_id
_entity_poly.type
_entity_poly.pdbx_seq_one_letter_code
_entity_poly.pdbx_strand_id
1 'polypeptide(L)'
;MNKLTFSNLFFALILFANLGFAQEYKFNYQRNLEGITDGWHSIEIPVDAYSKLNSDFSDVRILGILANGDTVEAPYIIQVQSDSYDNKVIDFNLINEVKKSGSYYYTFELPNEQMVNSVSLSFNRSNFNWLVTLEGSQNQQEWFTILKKNRIVGIENNNTSYQYTTLEFKNVSYKYLRLKIPSSKNPRFNKATIEEKILTKGVYTSPMIESFKVVEHNERNETEVLLSLQKMEPISFIKLQIVDSMDYYRPVSVEYAIDSIKNNKGWQYLYRSLFTSTLSSLNKKGYNFPNQVLKHLRITIKNYDNEPLTFSKAKIHGNPHKLIARFTKPATYYLVYGNKRAYVPNYDITRFEDNIPKKNKQLIVGDEVFIEEEVKAEKEALFKDDIWLWAIMIFAVFILGWFSLKMLKN
;
A
#
# COMPACT_ATOMS: atom_id res chain seq x y z
N MET A 1 -40.90 24.63 -45.28
CA MET A 1 -41.05 25.00 -43.86
C MET A 1 -42.07 24.06 -43.21
N ASN A 2 -41.63 22.89 -42.75
CA ASN A 2 -42.51 21.94 -42.07
C ASN A 2 -42.52 22.22 -40.57
N LYS A 3 -43.73 22.41 -40.06
CA LYS A 3 -44.08 22.64 -38.67
C LYS A 3 -43.49 21.55 -37.78
N LEU A 4 -42.36 21.85 -37.13
CA LEU A 4 -42.00 21.16 -35.89
C LEU A 4 -43.08 21.52 -34.88
N THR A 5 -44.01 20.59 -34.65
CA THR A 5 -45.11 20.76 -33.73
C THR A 5 -44.56 20.94 -32.32
N PHE A 6 -45.08 21.94 -31.61
CA PHE A 6 -44.77 22.29 -30.22
C PHE A 6 -44.76 21.07 -29.27
N SER A 7 -45.50 20.00 -29.63
CA SER A 7 -45.53 18.70 -28.98
C SER A 7 -44.18 17.96 -28.92
N ASN A 8 -43.33 18.06 -29.95
CA ASN A 8 -42.04 17.36 -29.98
C ASN A 8 -40.97 18.11 -29.16
N LEU A 9 -41.10 19.43 -29.02
CA LEU A 9 -40.21 20.24 -28.18
C LEU A 9 -40.51 20.04 -26.69
N PHE A 10 -41.78 19.83 -26.34
CA PHE A 10 -42.20 19.55 -24.96
C PHE A 10 -41.75 18.16 -24.48
N PHE A 11 -41.81 17.14 -25.36
CA PHE A 11 -41.30 15.80 -25.06
C PHE A 11 -39.77 15.77 -24.91
N ALA A 12 -39.05 16.57 -25.70
CA ALA A 12 -37.61 16.74 -25.53
C ALA A 12 -37.25 17.46 -24.22
N LEU A 13 -38.03 18.45 -23.78
CA LEU A 13 -37.79 19.17 -22.53
C LEU A 13 -37.98 18.27 -21.28
N ILE A 14 -38.94 17.35 -21.31
CA ILE A 14 -39.20 16.38 -20.23
C ILE A 14 -38.09 15.32 -20.14
N LEU A 15 -37.50 14.93 -21.28
CA LEU A 15 -36.36 14.01 -21.33
C LEU A 15 -35.07 14.62 -20.77
N PHE A 16 -34.87 15.95 -20.88
CA PHE A 16 -33.71 16.64 -20.31
C PHE A 16 -33.86 17.05 -18.84
N ALA A 17 -35.09 17.21 -18.33
CA ALA A 17 -35.33 17.60 -16.94
C ALA A 17 -35.00 16.49 -15.91
N ASN A 18 -34.81 15.24 -16.35
CA ASN A 18 -34.50 14.09 -15.47
C ASN A 18 -33.00 13.77 -15.34
N LEU A 19 -32.11 14.61 -15.90
CA LEU A 19 -30.65 14.41 -15.77
C LEU A 19 -30.04 15.13 -14.55
N GLY A 20 -30.85 15.75 -13.71
CA GLY A 20 -30.43 16.30 -12.42
C GLY A 20 -30.24 15.23 -11.35
N PHE A 21 -29.26 14.32 -11.53
CA PHE A 21 -28.76 13.55 -10.39
C PHE A 21 -27.94 14.50 -9.50
N ALA A 22 -28.61 15.14 -8.54
CA ALA A 22 -27.91 15.68 -7.39
C ALA A 22 -27.27 14.47 -6.66
N GLN A 23 -25.97 14.28 -6.84
CA GLN A 23 -25.23 13.24 -6.13
C GLN A 23 -25.19 13.62 -4.66
N GLU A 24 -26.12 13.10 -3.88
CA GLU A 24 -26.07 13.18 -2.43
C GLU A 24 -24.88 12.32 -1.98
N TYR A 25 -23.75 12.97 -1.68
CA TYR A 25 -22.55 12.31 -1.16
C TYR A 25 -22.80 11.88 0.29
N LYS A 26 -23.56 10.80 0.47
CA LYS A 26 -23.89 10.27 1.78
C LYS A 26 -22.71 9.51 2.38
N PHE A 27 -22.14 10.05 3.45
CA PHE A 27 -21.18 9.36 4.31
C PHE A 27 -21.95 8.69 5.45
N ASN A 28 -21.45 7.54 5.93
CA ASN A 28 -22.15 6.72 6.91
C ASN A 28 -21.64 6.96 8.34
N TYR A 29 -20.39 7.41 8.48
CA TYR A 29 -19.71 7.53 9.75
C TYR A 29 -19.07 8.90 9.88
N GLN A 30 -19.06 9.43 11.10
CA GLN A 30 -18.35 10.64 11.46
C GLN A 30 -17.64 10.52 12.80
N ARG A 31 -16.57 11.30 12.99
CA ARG A 31 -15.84 11.44 14.25
C ARG A 31 -15.50 12.90 14.47
N ASN A 32 -15.76 13.43 15.67
CA ASN A 32 -15.39 14.80 16.03
C ASN A 32 -13.87 15.00 15.98
N LEU A 33 -13.42 16.16 15.52
CA LEU A 33 -12.01 16.55 15.51
C LEU A 33 -11.77 17.70 16.49
N GLU A 34 -10.96 17.44 17.50
CA GLU A 34 -10.70 18.39 18.59
C GLU A 34 -9.24 18.89 18.58
N GLY A 35 -9.02 20.08 19.13
CA GLY A 35 -7.67 20.67 19.27
C GLY A 35 -7.20 21.51 18.08
N ILE A 36 -8.11 21.93 17.20
CA ILE A 36 -7.79 22.79 16.05
C ILE A 36 -7.43 24.18 16.57
N THR A 37 -6.17 24.56 16.43
CA THR A 37 -5.59 25.80 16.96
C THR A 37 -4.73 26.55 15.93
N ASP A 38 -4.22 25.85 14.93
CA ASP A 38 -3.34 26.35 13.88
C ASP A 38 -3.93 26.07 12.49
N GLY A 39 -3.34 26.67 11.45
CA GLY A 39 -3.79 26.43 10.07
C GLY A 39 -3.47 25.03 9.55
N TRP A 40 -2.49 24.33 10.12
CA TRP A 40 -2.08 22.98 9.70
C TRP A 40 -2.10 22.02 10.86
N HIS A 41 -2.78 20.90 10.66
CA HIS A 41 -2.86 19.84 11.64
C HIS A 41 -2.75 18.48 10.99
N SER A 42 -2.53 17.48 11.84
CA SER A 42 -2.52 16.11 11.40
C SER A 42 -3.53 15.25 12.13
N ILE A 43 -4.06 14.26 11.43
CA ILE A 43 -5.11 13.37 11.92
C ILE A 43 -4.67 11.95 11.60
N GLU A 44 -4.53 11.11 12.62
CA GLU A 44 -4.27 9.69 12.41
C GLU A 44 -5.59 8.99 12.11
N ILE A 45 -5.62 8.13 11.07
CA ILE A 45 -6.81 7.36 10.75
C ILE A 45 -6.99 6.26 11.82
N PRO A 46 -8.11 6.24 12.57
CA PRO A 46 -8.36 5.21 13.58
C PRO A 46 -8.37 3.80 12.99
N VAL A 47 -7.78 2.84 13.71
CA VAL A 47 -7.62 1.45 13.22
C VAL A 47 -8.94 0.79 12.82
N ASP A 48 -10.01 1.06 13.55
CA ASP A 48 -11.34 0.50 13.27
C ASP A 48 -12.02 1.13 12.05
N ALA A 49 -11.58 2.31 11.60
CA ALA A 49 -12.08 2.95 10.40
C ALA A 49 -11.66 2.21 9.12
N TYR A 50 -10.45 1.62 9.05
CA TYR A 50 -9.92 0.97 7.83
C TYR A 50 -10.86 -0.07 7.21
N SER A 51 -11.63 -0.79 8.04
CA SER A 51 -12.61 -1.77 7.56
C SER A 51 -13.80 -1.17 6.81
N LYS A 52 -14.05 0.13 6.95
CA LYS A 52 -15.18 0.86 6.39
C LYS A 52 -14.78 1.75 5.21
N LEU A 53 -13.50 2.08 5.09
CA LEU A 53 -12.94 2.89 4.00
C LEU A 53 -12.94 2.15 2.67
N ASN A 54 -12.86 2.90 1.58
CA ASN A 54 -12.44 2.40 0.29
C ASN A 54 -10.93 2.14 0.28
N SER A 55 -10.49 1.17 -0.52
CA SER A 55 -9.06 0.80 -0.61
C SER A 55 -8.15 1.92 -1.11
N ASP A 56 -8.71 2.90 -1.83
CA ASP A 56 -8.03 4.09 -2.33
C ASP A 56 -8.28 5.34 -1.48
N PHE A 57 -8.96 5.20 -0.33
CA PHE A 57 -9.34 6.28 0.58
C PHE A 57 -10.19 7.39 -0.08
N SER A 58 -10.82 7.09 -1.22
CA SER A 58 -11.69 8.03 -1.95
C SER A 58 -12.87 8.54 -1.12
N ASP A 59 -13.26 7.80 -0.09
CA ASP A 59 -14.41 8.07 0.77
C ASP A 59 -14.06 8.76 2.08
N VAL A 60 -12.85 9.30 2.22
CA VAL A 60 -12.48 10.12 3.39
C VAL A 60 -12.79 11.58 3.09
N ARG A 61 -13.38 12.32 4.04
CA ARG A 61 -13.50 13.79 4.00
C ARG A 61 -13.31 14.41 5.37
N ILE A 62 -12.94 15.68 5.41
CA ILE A 62 -12.93 16.49 6.64
C ILE A 62 -13.92 17.63 6.44
N LEU A 63 -15.09 17.52 7.08
CA LEU A 63 -16.19 18.47 6.93
C LEU A 63 -16.36 19.29 8.21
N GLY A 64 -16.50 20.60 8.08
CA GLY A 64 -16.76 21.55 9.14
C GLY A 64 -18.15 22.13 9.05
N ILE A 65 -18.85 22.23 10.18
CA ILE A 65 -20.12 22.94 10.29
C ILE A 65 -19.85 24.33 10.86
N LEU A 66 -20.12 25.35 10.06
CA LEU A 66 -19.98 26.75 10.44
C LEU A 66 -21.11 27.18 11.38
N ALA A 67 -20.93 28.28 12.11
CA ALA A 67 -21.94 28.78 13.05
C ALA A 67 -23.28 29.16 12.40
N ASN A 68 -23.28 29.43 11.10
CA ASN A 68 -24.48 29.71 10.30
C ASN A 68 -25.16 28.44 9.76
N GLY A 69 -24.63 27.25 10.06
CA GLY A 69 -25.13 25.96 9.57
C GLY A 69 -24.56 25.52 8.21
N ASP A 70 -23.76 26.36 7.54
CA ASP A 70 -23.14 25.98 6.27
C ASP A 70 -22.02 24.94 6.48
N THR A 71 -21.82 24.10 5.48
CA THR A 71 -20.72 23.13 5.47
C THR A 71 -19.49 23.69 4.75
N VAL A 72 -18.31 23.48 5.31
CA VAL A 72 -17.01 23.75 4.68
C VAL A 72 -16.17 22.49 4.68
N GLU A 73 -15.37 22.26 3.64
CA GLU A 73 -14.45 21.13 3.58
C GLU A 73 -13.01 21.59 3.82
N ALA A 74 -12.29 20.90 4.72
CA ALA A 74 -10.87 21.15 4.95
C ALA A 74 -10.03 20.27 4.00
N PRO A 75 -9.21 20.85 3.12
CA PRO A 75 -8.36 20.07 2.22
C PRO A 75 -7.27 19.33 3.00
N TYR A 76 -6.93 18.12 2.55
CA TYR A 76 -5.92 17.28 3.20
C TYR A 76 -5.07 16.48 2.20
N ILE A 77 -3.94 15.96 2.68
CA ILE A 77 -3.11 14.97 1.98
C ILE A 77 -2.96 13.73 2.85
N ILE A 78 -3.01 12.55 2.25
CA ILE A 78 -2.74 11.28 2.92
C ILE A 78 -1.24 11.00 2.86
N GLN A 79 -0.59 10.86 4.01
CA GLN A 79 0.80 10.47 4.14
C GLN A 79 0.91 9.12 4.84
N VAL A 80 1.82 8.29 4.34
CA VAL A 80 2.25 7.06 5.00
C VAL A 80 3.53 7.36 5.77
N GLN A 81 3.56 7.05 7.06
CA GLN A 81 4.74 7.28 7.88
C GLN A 81 5.75 6.13 7.75
N SER A 82 6.18 5.81 6.52
CA SER A 82 7.14 4.72 6.23
C SER A 82 8.58 5.12 6.51
N ASP A 83 9.46 4.11 6.56
CA ASP A 83 10.91 4.37 6.50
C ASP A 83 11.26 5.15 5.23
N SER A 84 12.20 6.08 5.38
CA SER A 84 12.83 6.78 4.27
C SER A 84 14.32 6.47 4.28
N TYR A 85 14.83 6.08 3.11
CA TYR A 85 16.26 5.85 2.89
C TYR A 85 16.81 6.98 2.05
N ASP A 86 17.75 7.73 2.61
CA ASP A 86 18.63 8.59 1.83
C ASP A 86 19.90 7.80 1.53
N ASN A 87 20.02 7.37 0.27
CA ASN A 87 21.14 6.56 -0.20
C ASN A 87 22.11 7.46 -0.95
N LYS A 88 23.23 7.79 -0.30
CA LYS A 88 24.30 8.54 -0.93
C LYS A 88 25.28 7.56 -1.58
N VAL A 89 25.27 7.51 -2.91
CA VAL A 89 26.27 6.75 -3.66
C VAL A 89 27.63 7.47 -3.55
N ILE A 90 28.66 6.71 -3.19
CA ILE A 90 30.02 7.22 -3.05
C ILE A 90 30.87 6.72 -4.23
N ASP A 91 31.41 7.67 -5.00
CA ASP A 91 32.36 7.38 -6.07
C ASP A 91 33.65 6.77 -5.50
N PHE A 92 34.31 5.92 -6.27
CA PHE A 92 35.55 5.27 -5.88
C PHE A 92 36.41 4.90 -7.09
N ASN A 93 37.71 4.70 -6.87
CA ASN A 93 38.63 4.12 -7.84
C ASN A 93 38.91 2.66 -7.48
N LEU A 94 38.79 1.74 -8.45
CA LEU A 94 39.25 0.35 -8.28
C LEU A 94 40.76 0.31 -8.56
N ILE A 95 41.59 0.29 -7.51
CA ILE A 95 43.04 0.40 -7.64
C ILE A 95 43.76 -0.96 -7.69
N ASN A 96 43.11 -2.04 -7.26
CA ASN A 96 43.67 -3.39 -7.36
C ASN A 96 42.59 -4.41 -7.72
N GLU A 97 42.91 -5.27 -8.68
CA GLU A 97 42.22 -6.52 -9.00
C GLU A 97 43.27 -7.61 -9.13
N VAL A 98 43.56 -8.32 -8.03
CA VAL A 98 44.72 -9.23 -7.94
C VAL A 98 44.35 -10.57 -7.32
N LYS A 99 45.15 -11.60 -7.58
CA LYS A 99 44.99 -12.94 -7.01
C LYS A 99 46.20 -13.31 -6.16
N LYS A 100 45.96 -13.81 -4.95
CA LYS A 100 46.99 -14.36 -4.06
C LYS A 100 46.46 -15.59 -3.32
N SER A 101 47.22 -16.68 -3.34
CA SER A 101 46.95 -17.90 -2.55
C SER A 101 45.50 -18.39 -2.61
N GLY A 102 44.93 -18.51 -3.83
CA GLY A 102 43.56 -18.99 -4.02
C GLY A 102 42.45 -18.01 -3.62
N SER A 103 42.77 -16.74 -3.43
CA SER A 103 41.80 -15.66 -3.19
C SER A 103 41.99 -14.54 -4.20
N TYR A 104 40.88 -13.91 -4.58
CA TYR A 104 40.86 -12.67 -5.35
C TYR A 104 40.63 -11.49 -4.42
N TYR A 105 41.31 -10.39 -4.71
CA TYR A 105 41.29 -9.17 -3.93
C TYR A 105 40.91 -8.00 -4.84
N TYR A 106 39.92 -7.24 -4.40
CA TYR A 106 39.48 -6.01 -5.04
C TYR A 106 39.65 -4.89 -4.04
N THR A 107 40.43 -3.85 -4.39
CA THR A 107 40.66 -2.71 -3.50
C THR A 107 40.04 -1.45 -4.09
N PHE A 108 39.10 -0.87 -3.35
CA PHE A 108 38.41 0.36 -3.65
C PHE A 108 39.07 1.49 -2.87
N GLU A 109 39.52 2.53 -3.56
CA GLU A 109 39.95 3.80 -2.97
C GLU A 109 38.77 4.79 -2.99
N LEU A 110 38.37 5.22 -1.80
CA LEU A 110 37.30 6.17 -1.57
C LEU A 110 37.87 7.59 -1.41
N PRO A 111 37.09 8.63 -1.76
CA PRO A 111 37.36 10.00 -1.33
C PRO A 111 37.48 10.07 0.20
N ASN A 112 38.37 10.93 0.69
CA ASN A 112 38.60 11.05 2.12
C ASN A 112 37.33 11.47 2.88
N GLU A 113 37.21 11.05 4.13
CA GLU A 113 36.14 11.45 5.07
C GLU A 113 34.71 11.00 4.73
N GLN A 114 34.48 10.19 3.70
CA GLN A 114 33.15 9.63 3.42
C GLN A 114 32.78 8.51 4.40
N MET A 115 31.59 8.58 4.97
CA MET A 115 30.99 7.46 5.70
C MET A 115 30.34 6.49 4.72
N VAL A 116 30.51 5.20 4.94
CA VAL A 116 29.89 4.14 4.12
C VAL A 116 29.42 3.00 5.01
N ASN A 117 28.35 2.32 4.60
CA ASN A 117 27.77 1.22 5.36
C ASN A 117 27.15 0.12 4.49
N SER A 118 27.22 0.26 3.16
CA SER A 118 26.75 -0.75 2.22
C SER A 118 27.68 -0.87 1.02
N VAL A 119 27.94 -2.11 0.59
CA VAL A 119 28.63 -2.42 -0.67
C VAL A 119 27.81 -3.46 -1.41
N SER A 120 27.19 -3.07 -2.52
CA SER A 120 26.49 -3.97 -3.43
C SER A 120 27.44 -4.47 -4.52
N LEU A 121 27.57 -5.79 -4.67
CA LEU A 121 28.51 -6.40 -5.60
C LEU A 121 27.78 -7.05 -6.78
N SER A 122 28.36 -6.94 -7.97
CA SER A 122 27.85 -7.60 -9.18
C SER A 122 28.97 -8.40 -9.85
N PHE A 123 28.61 -9.58 -10.32
CA PHE A 123 29.52 -10.52 -10.97
C PHE A 123 28.88 -11.01 -12.28
N ASN A 124 29.70 -11.17 -13.32
CA ASN A 124 29.30 -11.81 -14.58
C ASN A 124 29.36 -13.34 -14.44
N ARG A 125 28.72 -13.85 -13.39
CA ARG A 125 28.61 -15.26 -13.06
C ARG A 125 27.29 -15.50 -12.33
N SER A 126 26.45 -16.34 -12.92
CA SER A 126 25.12 -16.63 -12.37
C SER A 126 25.15 -17.44 -11.08
N ASN A 127 26.03 -18.45 -11.01
CA ASN A 127 26.05 -19.43 -9.93
C ASN A 127 27.37 -19.38 -9.14
N PHE A 128 27.29 -18.97 -7.87
CA PHE A 128 28.41 -18.93 -6.94
C PHE A 128 27.96 -18.94 -5.47
N ASN A 129 28.87 -19.35 -4.58
CA ASN A 129 28.69 -19.31 -3.14
C ASN A 129 30.04 -19.04 -2.49
N TRP A 130 30.23 -17.83 -1.95
CA TRP A 130 31.52 -17.39 -1.41
C TRP A 130 31.35 -16.83 0.00
N LEU A 131 32.34 -17.11 0.86
CA LEU A 131 32.49 -16.48 2.17
C LEU A 131 33.52 -15.37 2.07
N VAL A 132 33.06 -14.14 1.83
CA VAL A 132 33.92 -12.99 1.62
C VAL A 132 34.35 -12.33 2.92
N THR A 133 35.47 -11.62 2.86
CA THR A 133 35.93 -10.73 3.93
C THR A 133 36.01 -9.32 3.37
N LEU A 134 35.49 -8.35 4.10
CA LEU A 134 35.64 -6.92 3.81
C LEU A 134 36.54 -6.30 4.89
N GLU A 135 37.57 -5.59 4.47
CA GLU A 135 38.53 -4.92 5.33
C GLU A 135 38.63 -3.44 4.98
N GLY A 136 38.97 -2.60 5.96
CA GLY A 136 39.20 -1.17 5.80
C GLY A 136 40.63 -0.79 6.16
N SER A 137 41.19 0.21 5.48
CA SER A 137 42.52 0.76 5.75
C SER A 137 42.58 2.26 5.45
N GLN A 138 43.44 3.00 6.14
CA GLN A 138 43.74 4.40 5.81
C GLN A 138 44.98 4.55 4.92
N ASN A 139 45.90 3.58 4.94
CA ASN A 139 47.25 3.72 4.37
C ASN A 139 47.72 2.49 3.55
N GLN A 140 46.86 1.49 3.37
CA GLN A 140 47.14 0.18 2.74
C GLN A 140 48.18 -0.71 3.47
N GLN A 141 48.73 -0.26 4.60
CA GLN A 141 49.70 -1.00 5.41
C GLN A 141 49.00 -1.81 6.51
N GLU A 142 48.10 -1.17 7.25
CA GLU A 142 47.31 -1.80 8.31
C GLU A 142 45.85 -1.96 7.87
N TRP A 143 45.26 -3.13 8.12
CA TRP A 143 43.91 -3.49 7.68
C TRP A 143 43.06 -3.96 8.84
N PHE A 144 41.87 -3.37 8.98
CA PHE A 144 40.89 -3.70 10.01
C PHE A 144 39.72 -4.48 9.39
N THR A 145 39.35 -5.60 9.98
CA THR A 145 38.23 -6.41 9.48
C THR A 145 36.90 -5.73 9.78
N ILE A 146 36.10 -5.49 8.73
CA ILE A 146 34.73 -4.94 8.83
C ILE A 146 33.72 -6.09 8.84
N LEU A 147 33.84 -7.01 7.87
CA LEU A 147 33.03 -8.22 7.76
C LEU A 147 33.93 -9.43 7.57
N LYS A 148 33.66 -10.53 8.28
CA LYS A 148 34.44 -11.77 8.23
C LYS A 148 33.55 -12.93 7.83
N LYS A 149 33.96 -13.69 6.81
CA LYS A 149 33.23 -14.85 6.29
C LYS A 149 31.74 -14.54 6.00
N ASN A 150 31.46 -13.35 5.48
CA ASN A 150 30.11 -12.98 5.09
C ASN A 150 29.74 -13.73 3.80
N ARG A 151 28.60 -14.42 3.80
CA ARG A 151 28.21 -15.24 2.66
C ARG A 151 27.55 -14.40 1.58
N ILE A 152 28.03 -14.52 0.34
CA ILE A 152 27.36 -14.02 -0.86
C ILE A 152 27.07 -15.17 -1.82
N VAL A 153 25.91 -15.10 -2.46
CA VAL A 153 25.39 -16.19 -3.30
C VAL A 153 24.73 -15.62 -4.55
N GLY A 154 24.96 -16.28 -5.67
CA GLY A 154 24.16 -16.17 -6.88
C GLY A 154 23.65 -17.56 -7.26
N ILE A 155 22.34 -17.68 -7.50
CA ILE A 155 21.69 -18.90 -7.96
C ILE A 155 20.79 -18.54 -9.14
N GLU A 156 20.99 -19.22 -10.26
CA GLU A 156 20.13 -19.11 -11.44
C GLU A 156 19.86 -20.52 -11.98
N ASN A 157 18.58 -20.86 -12.06
CA ASN A 157 18.06 -22.09 -12.65
C ASN A 157 16.63 -21.85 -13.20
N ASN A 158 16.00 -22.89 -13.75
CA ASN A 158 14.66 -22.78 -14.36
C ASN A 158 13.55 -22.34 -13.37
N ASN A 159 13.77 -22.49 -12.06
CA ASN A 159 12.77 -22.28 -11.02
C ASN A 159 12.97 -20.98 -10.24
N THR A 160 14.21 -20.48 -10.19
CA THR A 160 14.60 -19.33 -9.36
C THR A 160 15.81 -18.60 -9.96
N SER A 161 15.72 -17.26 -9.98
CA SER A 161 16.88 -16.37 -10.13
C SER A 161 17.01 -15.53 -8.85
N TYR A 162 18.08 -15.76 -8.09
CA TYR A 162 18.30 -15.19 -6.77
C TYR A 162 19.74 -14.73 -6.58
N GLN A 163 19.93 -13.50 -6.13
CA GLN A 163 21.23 -12.95 -5.77
C GLN A 163 21.19 -12.36 -4.36
N TYR A 164 22.22 -12.67 -3.58
CA TYR A 164 22.49 -12.11 -2.27
C TYR A 164 23.94 -11.64 -2.24
N THR A 165 24.17 -10.43 -2.74
CA THR A 165 25.52 -9.87 -2.99
C THR A 165 25.76 -8.51 -2.34
N THR A 166 24.80 -8.03 -1.55
CA THR A 166 24.94 -6.81 -0.77
C THR A 166 25.58 -7.12 0.57
N LEU A 167 26.68 -6.43 0.86
CA LEU A 167 27.33 -6.39 2.15
C LEU A 167 26.79 -5.18 2.91
N GLU A 168 26.24 -5.40 4.10
CA GLU A 168 25.80 -4.33 4.99
C GLU A 168 26.54 -4.43 6.32
N PHE A 169 26.96 -3.28 6.84
CA PHE A 169 27.80 -3.18 8.03
C PHE A 169 27.53 -1.85 8.77
N LYS A 170 28.14 -1.63 9.93
CA LYS A 170 28.06 -0.35 10.65
C LYS A 170 28.80 0.74 9.87
N ASN A 171 28.43 2.01 10.04
CA ASN A 171 29.15 3.12 9.41
C ASN A 171 30.65 3.05 9.70
N VAL A 172 31.46 3.12 8.64
CA VAL A 172 32.92 3.23 8.70
C VAL A 172 33.37 4.38 7.81
N SER A 173 34.54 4.94 8.10
CA SER A 173 35.20 5.97 7.30
C SER A 173 36.65 5.55 7.08
N TYR A 174 36.89 4.84 5.98
CA TYR A 174 38.21 4.36 5.58
C TYR A 174 38.51 4.85 4.16
N LYS A 175 39.75 5.29 3.93
CA LYS A 175 40.20 5.65 2.58
C LYS A 175 40.21 4.45 1.62
N TYR A 176 40.49 3.24 2.12
CA TYR A 176 40.51 2.02 1.30
C TYR A 176 39.61 0.95 1.87
N LEU A 177 38.81 0.33 1.00
CA LEU A 177 38.10 -0.91 1.29
C LEU A 177 38.67 -2.04 0.45
N ARG A 178 38.90 -3.21 1.05
CA ARG A 178 39.38 -4.40 0.34
C ARG A 178 38.42 -5.57 0.52
N LEU A 179 37.88 -6.04 -0.60
CA LEU A 179 37.08 -7.25 -0.68
C LEU A 179 38.00 -8.43 -1.00
N LYS A 180 37.97 -9.45 -0.14
CA LYS A 180 38.61 -10.75 -0.38
C LYS A 180 37.55 -11.80 -0.72
N ILE A 181 37.68 -12.43 -1.88
CA ILE A 181 36.85 -13.55 -2.33
C ILE A 181 37.70 -14.83 -2.41
N PRO A 182 37.54 -15.79 -1.50
CA PRO A 182 38.16 -17.10 -1.62
C PRO A 182 37.58 -17.85 -2.82
N SER A 183 38.40 -18.09 -3.86
CA SER A 183 37.94 -18.77 -5.07
C SER A 183 39.10 -19.32 -5.89
N SER A 184 38.99 -20.58 -6.33
CA SER A 184 39.96 -21.20 -7.25
C SER A 184 39.83 -20.63 -8.68
N LYS A 185 38.60 -20.29 -9.09
CA LYS A 185 38.26 -19.72 -10.40
C LYS A 185 38.06 -18.21 -10.32
N ASN A 186 38.22 -17.50 -11.44
CA ASN A 186 38.00 -16.05 -11.49
C ASN A 186 36.53 -15.73 -11.14
N PRO A 187 36.25 -14.85 -10.16
CA PRO A 187 34.91 -14.41 -9.79
C PRO A 187 34.14 -13.68 -10.90
N ARG A 188 34.83 -13.17 -11.93
CA ARG A 188 34.27 -12.31 -12.98
C ARG A 188 33.58 -11.08 -12.37
N PHE A 189 34.30 -10.36 -11.53
CA PHE A 189 33.80 -9.11 -10.95
C PHE A 189 33.40 -8.13 -12.06
N ASN A 190 32.25 -7.48 -11.89
CA ASN A 190 31.69 -6.55 -12.88
C ASN A 190 31.67 -5.13 -12.32
N LYS A 191 30.97 -4.93 -11.20
CA LYS A 191 30.85 -3.61 -10.55
C LYS A 191 30.63 -3.74 -9.04
N ALA A 192 30.97 -2.68 -8.32
CA ALA A 192 30.54 -2.43 -6.96
C ALA A 192 29.78 -1.10 -6.90
N THR A 193 28.80 -1.02 -6.00
CA THR A 193 28.16 0.23 -5.61
C THR A 193 28.39 0.40 -4.11
N ILE A 194 29.08 1.46 -3.72
CA ILE A 194 29.38 1.77 -2.32
C ILE A 194 28.47 2.92 -1.91
N GLU A 195 27.78 2.75 -0.78
CA GLU A 195 26.74 3.69 -0.35
C GLU A 195 26.85 4.01 1.13
N GLU A 196 26.50 5.24 1.47
CA GLU A 196 26.00 5.61 2.79
C GLU A 196 24.47 5.49 2.76
N LYS A 197 23.92 4.54 3.52
CA LYS A 197 22.48 4.41 3.70
C LYS A 197 22.07 5.08 5.00
N ILE A 198 21.38 6.20 4.90
CA ILE A 198 20.83 6.93 6.04
C ILE A 198 19.36 6.55 6.16
N LEU A 199 19.04 5.80 7.23
CA LEU A 199 17.68 5.39 7.53
C LEU A 199 17.01 6.41 8.45
N THR A 200 15.97 7.07 7.96
CA THR A 200 15.00 7.77 8.81
C THR A 200 13.85 6.81 9.07
N LYS A 201 13.70 6.38 10.33
CA LYS A 201 12.66 5.43 10.71
C LYS A 201 11.28 6.08 10.62
N GLY A 202 10.35 5.35 10.01
CA GLY A 202 8.93 5.64 10.03
C GLY A 202 8.29 5.31 11.38
N VAL A 203 6.98 5.53 11.43
CA VAL A 203 6.12 5.11 12.54
C VAL A 203 5.51 3.78 12.16
N TYR A 204 5.58 2.82 13.09
CA TYR A 204 5.09 1.46 12.88
C TYR A 204 4.01 1.10 13.88
N THR A 205 2.95 0.47 13.38
CA THR A 205 2.02 -0.31 14.20
C THR A 205 2.45 -1.78 14.16
N SER A 206 2.13 -2.51 15.22
CA SER A 206 2.33 -3.96 15.31
C SER A 206 0.96 -4.64 15.42
N PRO A 207 0.29 -4.93 14.28
CA PRO A 207 -1.04 -5.52 14.27
C PRO A 207 -1.07 -6.88 14.97
N MET A 208 -2.17 -7.16 15.65
CA MET A 208 -2.34 -8.42 16.36
C MET A 208 -2.79 -9.53 15.40
N ILE A 209 -2.00 -10.60 15.34
CA ILE A 209 -2.32 -11.80 14.57
C ILE A 209 -3.40 -12.59 15.33
N GLU A 210 -4.55 -12.77 14.71
CA GLU A 210 -5.67 -13.58 15.22
C GLU A 210 -5.44 -15.06 14.96
N SER A 211 -4.98 -15.42 13.76
CA SER A 211 -4.73 -16.82 13.39
C SER A 211 -3.47 -16.96 12.55
N PHE A 212 -2.69 -18.00 12.82
CA PHE A 212 -1.55 -18.43 12.00
C PHE A 212 -1.69 -19.94 11.76
N LYS A 213 -1.92 -20.33 10.51
CA LYS A 213 -2.12 -21.73 10.12
C LYS A 213 -1.19 -22.09 8.97
N VAL A 214 -0.52 -23.23 9.10
CA VAL A 214 0.29 -23.83 8.05
C VAL A 214 -0.49 -25.00 7.46
N VAL A 215 -0.58 -25.05 6.14
CA VAL A 215 -1.26 -26.10 5.39
C VAL A 215 -0.31 -26.63 4.32
N GLU A 216 -0.11 -27.94 4.30
CA GLU A 216 0.70 -28.60 3.29
C GLU A 216 -0.19 -29.17 2.20
N HIS A 217 0.22 -28.97 0.95
CA HIS A 217 -0.45 -29.44 -0.25
C HIS A 217 0.50 -30.36 -1.01
N ASN A 218 0.53 -31.64 -0.61
CA ASN A 218 1.41 -32.65 -1.18
C ASN A 218 1.15 -32.87 -2.68
N GLU A 219 -0.11 -32.75 -3.10
CA GLU A 219 -0.53 -32.85 -4.50
C GLU A 219 -0.02 -31.69 -5.38
N ARG A 220 0.31 -30.53 -4.77
CA ARG A 220 0.84 -29.34 -5.46
C ARG A 220 2.30 -29.05 -5.13
N ASN A 221 2.95 -29.90 -4.31
CA ASN A 221 4.31 -29.70 -3.79
C ASN A 221 4.52 -28.29 -3.22
N GLU A 222 3.61 -27.84 -2.36
CA GLU A 222 3.65 -26.50 -1.77
C GLU A 222 3.15 -26.45 -0.33
N THR A 223 3.58 -25.42 0.38
CA THR A 223 3.10 -25.08 1.72
C THR A 223 2.43 -23.72 1.66
N GLU A 224 1.22 -23.64 2.18
CA GLU A 224 0.47 -22.39 2.38
C GLU A 224 0.54 -21.98 3.85
N VAL A 225 0.96 -20.75 4.11
CA VAL A 225 0.84 -20.11 5.41
C VAL A 225 -0.31 -19.09 5.33
N LEU A 226 -1.37 -19.37 6.08
CA LEU A 226 -2.57 -18.56 6.19
C LEU A 226 -2.50 -17.72 7.46
N LEU A 227 -2.55 -16.40 7.32
CA LEU A 227 -2.45 -15.45 8.42
C LEU A 227 -3.68 -14.53 8.42
N SER A 228 -4.32 -14.38 9.57
CA SER A 228 -5.42 -13.43 9.77
C SER A 228 -5.11 -12.46 10.90
N LEU A 229 -5.44 -11.20 10.69
CA LEU A 229 -5.34 -10.13 11.68
C LEU A 229 -6.67 -9.98 12.42
N GLN A 230 -6.63 -9.49 13.66
CA GLN A 230 -7.86 -9.18 14.39
C GLN A 230 -8.67 -8.07 13.70
N LYS A 231 -7.98 -7.02 13.24
CA LYS A 231 -8.57 -5.87 12.56
C LYS A 231 -7.95 -5.71 11.17
N MET A 232 -8.68 -5.04 10.28
CA MET A 232 -8.15 -4.65 8.99
C MET A 232 -7.19 -3.48 9.22
N GLU A 233 -5.92 -3.65 8.85
CA GLU A 233 -4.85 -2.72 9.20
C GLU A 233 -3.87 -2.54 8.03
N PRO A 234 -3.18 -1.39 7.93
CA PRO A 234 -2.11 -1.20 6.97
C PRO A 234 -0.90 -2.05 7.34
N ILE A 235 -0.45 -2.90 6.41
CA ILE A 235 0.75 -3.74 6.53
C ILE A 235 1.75 -3.35 5.44
N SER A 236 3.02 -3.21 5.80
CA SER A 236 4.12 -2.94 4.85
C SER A 236 5.28 -3.92 5.00
N PHE A 237 5.21 -4.86 5.95
CA PHE A 237 6.26 -5.82 6.22
C PHE A 237 5.74 -7.17 6.69
N ILE A 238 6.41 -8.22 6.26
CA ILE A 238 6.24 -9.56 6.80
C ILE A 238 7.56 -10.31 6.97
N LYS A 239 7.68 -11.05 8.06
CA LYS A 239 8.76 -12.00 8.31
C LYS A 239 8.20 -13.30 8.88
N LEU A 240 8.40 -14.38 8.13
CA LEU A 240 8.15 -15.73 8.62
C LEU A 240 9.32 -16.21 9.50
N GLN A 241 9.00 -16.78 10.66
CA GLN A 241 9.98 -17.40 11.54
C GLN A 241 10.02 -18.91 11.30
N ILE A 242 11.07 -19.34 10.61
CA ILE A 242 11.32 -20.73 10.22
C ILE A 242 12.21 -21.39 11.28
N VAL A 243 11.88 -22.64 11.61
CA VAL A 243 12.58 -23.42 12.66
C VAL A 243 13.81 -24.14 12.08
N ASP A 244 13.75 -24.52 10.81
CA ASP A 244 14.80 -25.25 10.10
C ASP A 244 16.13 -24.48 10.09
N SER A 245 17.22 -25.22 10.37
CA SER A 245 18.59 -24.69 10.42
C SER A 245 19.36 -24.86 9.11
N MET A 246 18.87 -25.75 8.23
CA MET A 246 19.51 -26.06 6.95
C MET A 246 19.30 -24.93 5.93
N ASP A 247 20.18 -24.88 4.93
CA ASP A 247 20.04 -23.92 3.84
C ASP A 247 18.82 -24.21 2.97
N TYR A 248 18.05 -23.17 2.67
CA TYR A 248 16.93 -23.23 1.75
C TYR A 248 16.86 -21.96 0.92
N TYR A 249 16.28 -22.07 -0.28
CA TYR A 249 15.86 -20.97 -1.14
C TYR A 249 14.64 -21.45 -1.94
N ARG A 250 13.46 -20.92 -1.65
CA ARG A 250 12.19 -21.38 -2.25
C ARG A 250 11.43 -20.22 -2.85
N PRO A 251 10.86 -20.33 -4.06
CA PRO A 251 9.92 -19.33 -4.56
C PRO A 251 8.78 -19.13 -3.57
N VAL A 252 8.47 -17.87 -3.29
CA VAL A 252 7.37 -17.49 -2.41
C VAL A 252 6.48 -16.48 -3.12
N SER A 253 5.18 -16.69 -3.04
CA SER A 253 4.15 -15.73 -3.43
C SER A 253 3.41 -15.27 -2.18
N VAL A 254 3.23 -13.97 -2.02
CA VAL A 254 2.42 -13.39 -0.96
C VAL A 254 1.22 -12.71 -1.58
N GLU A 255 0.05 -13.06 -1.07
CA GLU A 255 -1.25 -12.60 -1.55
C GLU A 255 -2.09 -12.13 -0.36
N TYR A 256 -3.05 -11.26 -0.63
CA TYR A 256 -4.01 -10.80 0.38
C TYR A 256 -5.45 -10.97 -0.12
N ALA A 257 -6.37 -11.20 0.81
CA ALA A 257 -7.78 -11.34 0.46
C ALA A 257 -8.40 -9.97 0.14
N ILE A 258 -9.06 -9.86 -1.01
CA ILE A 258 -9.80 -8.66 -1.45
C ILE A 258 -11.30 -8.80 -1.24
N ASP A 259 -11.83 -10.02 -1.25
CA ASP A 259 -13.25 -10.31 -1.07
C ASP A 259 -13.42 -11.71 -0.49
N SER A 260 -14.60 -12.01 0.03
CA SER A 260 -14.94 -13.33 0.52
C SER A 260 -16.38 -13.73 0.25
N ILE A 261 -16.57 -15.00 -0.09
CA ILE A 261 -17.88 -15.60 -0.32
C ILE A 261 -18.05 -16.73 0.69
N LYS A 262 -19.13 -16.66 1.47
CA LYS A 262 -19.50 -17.75 2.36
C LYS A 262 -20.27 -18.81 1.58
N ASN A 263 -19.82 -20.05 1.63
CA ASN A 263 -20.54 -21.19 1.07
C ASN A 263 -20.66 -22.31 2.12
N ASN A 264 -21.25 -23.44 1.73
CA ASN A 264 -21.48 -24.59 2.62
C ASN A 264 -20.17 -25.24 3.14
N LYS A 265 -19.02 -24.95 2.52
CA LYS A 265 -17.69 -25.42 2.92
C LYS A 265 -16.92 -24.39 3.75
N GLY A 266 -17.52 -23.23 4.05
CA GLY A 266 -16.92 -22.15 4.82
C GLY A 266 -16.68 -20.88 3.98
N TRP A 267 -15.83 -20.00 4.50
CA TRP A 267 -15.41 -18.80 3.79
C TRP A 267 -14.41 -19.14 2.68
N GLN A 268 -14.68 -18.69 1.47
CA GLN A 268 -13.74 -18.69 0.36
C GLN A 268 -13.30 -17.26 0.08
N TYR A 269 -11.99 -17.04 0.01
CA TYR A 269 -11.42 -15.71 -0.21
C TYR A 269 -10.94 -15.58 -1.65
N LEU A 270 -11.24 -14.43 -2.25
CA LEU A 270 -10.61 -14.00 -3.49
C LEU A 270 -9.30 -13.29 -3.14
N TYR A 271 -8.20 -13.72 -3.75
CA TYR A 271 -6.87 -13.21 -3.45
C TYR A 271 -6.32 -12.33 -4.58
N ARG A 272 -5.51 -11.35 -4.21
CA ARG A 272 -4.67 -10.57 -5.13
C ARG A 272 -3.21 -10.70 -4.72
N SER A 273 -2.33 -10.80 -5.72
CA SER A 273 -0.88 -10.83 -5.50
C SER A 273 -0.40 -9.51 -4.90
N LEU A 274 0.41 -9.61 -3.86
CA LEU A 274 1.10 -8.50 -3.20
C LEU A 274 2.53 -8.40 -3.72
N PHE A 275 3.28 -9.50 -3.65
CA PHE A 275 4.60 -9.63 -4.25
C PHE A 275 5.00 -11.11 -4.41
N THR A 276 5.99 -11.35 -5.26
CA THR A 276 6.68 -12.63 -5.40
C THR A 276 8.16 -12.46 -5.10
N SER A 277 8.79 -13.43 -4.43
CA SER A 277 10.21 -13.37 -4.06
C SER A 277 10.81 -14.77 -3.87
N THR A 278 11.99 -14.83 -3.26
CA THR A 278 12.64 -16.07 -2.81
C THR A 278 12.78 -16.06 -1.28
N LEU A 279 12.22 -17.09 -0.65
CA LEU A 279 12.40 -17.42 0.76
C LEU A 279 13.73 -18.10 0.98
N SER A 280 14.66 -17.44 1.66
CA SER A 280 16.06 -17.88 1.78
C SER A 280 16.55 -17.86 3.21
N SER A 281 17.31 -18.90 3.61
CA SER A 281 17.99 -18.97 4.92
C SER A 281 19.00 -17.83 5.15
N LEU A 282 19.44 -17.17 4.07
CA LEU A 282 20.37 -16.04 4.08
C LEU A 282 19.67 -14.72 4.39
N ASN A 283 18.45 -14.51 3.91
CA ASN A 283 17.69 -13.29 4.18
C ASN A 283 16.92 -13.41 5.49
N LYS A 284 17.56 -13.01 6.59
CA LYS A 284 16.92 -13.01 7.92
C LYS A 284 16.09 -11.75 8.21
N LYS A 285 16.01 -10.79 7.29
CA LYS A 285 15.37 -9.49 7.57
C LYS A 285 13.87 -9.52 7.37
N GLY A 286 13.35 -10.38 6.49
CA GLY A 286 11.94 -10.37 6.07
C GLY A 286 11.76 -9.62 4.75
N TYR A 287 10.53 -9.24 4.47
CA TYR A 287 10.11 -8.61 3.21
C TYR A 287 9.36 -7.31 3.51
N ASN A 288 9.84 -6.22 2.95
CA ASN A 288 9.11 -4.96 2.87
C ASN A 288 8.34 -4.92 1.55
N PHE A 289 7.17 -4.29 1.54
CA PHE A 289 6.33 -4.08 0.37
C PHE A 289 5.51 -2.78 0.53
N PRO A 290 4.94 -2.23 -0.56
CA PRO A 290 4.09 -1.05 -0.48
C PRO A 290 2.96 -1.25 0.53
N ASN A 291 2.69 -0.21 1.33
CA ASN A 291 1.74 -0.30 2.42
C ASN A 291 0.34 -0.69 1.90
N GLN A 292 -0.21 -1.79 2.42
CA GLN A 292 -1.47 -2.36 1.97
C GLN A 292 -2.40 -2.58 3.17
N VAL A 293 -3.60 -2.02 3.10
CA VAL A 293 -4.67 -2.28 4.07
C VAL A 293 -5.25 -3.66 3.79
N LEU A 294 -5.17 -4.57 4.77
CA LEU A 294 -5.60 -5.96 4.62
C LEU A 294 -5.97 -6.59 5.97
N LYS A 295 -6.66 -7.74 5.93
CA LYS A 295 -6.96 -8.56 7.11
C LYS A 295 -6.44 -10.00 6.99
N HIS A 296 -6.45 -10.56 5.78
CA HIS A 296 -6.02 -11.94 5.55
C HIS A 296 -4.89 -11.99 4.53
N LEU A 297 -3.84 -12.76 4.84
CA LEU A 297 -2.71 -13.05 3.98
C LEU A 297 -2.66 -14.55 3.68
N ARG A 298 -2.31 -14.89 2.44
CA ARG A 298 -1.89 -16.22 2.03
C ARG A 298 -0.48 -16.13 1.48
N ILE A 299 0.40 -16.97 2.01
CA ILE A 299 1.79 -17.05 1.60
C ILE A 299 2.03 -18.45 1.09
N THR A 300 2.32 -18.58 -0.20
CA THR A 300 2.52 -19.87 -0.85
C THR A 300 4.00 -20.06 -1.11
N ILE A 301 4.57 -21.12 -0.53
CA ILE A 301 5.95 -21.53 -0.69
C ILE A 301 5.99 -22.77 -1.59
N LYS A 302 6.69 -22.70 -2.72
CA LYS A 302 6.89 -23.87 -3.58
C LYS A 302 7.99 -24.75 -2.98
N ASN A 303 7.62 -25.98 -2.60
CA ASN A 303 8.55 -26.95 -2.01
C ASN A 303 9.33 -27.71 -3.07
N TYR A 304 8.72 -27.93 -4.25
CA TYR A 304 9.24 -28.86 -5.26
C TYR A 304 9.50 -30.23 -4.61
N ASP A 305 10.65 -30.83 -4.87
CA ASP A 305 11.02 -32.15 -4.31
C ASP A 305 11.60 -32.07 -2.88
N ASN A 306 11.59 -30.89 -2.24
CA ASN A 306 12.10 -30.73 -0.88
C ASN A 306 11.02 -30.96 0.17
N GLU A 307 11.40 -31.46 1.34
CA GLU A 307 10.52 -31.56 2.50
C GLU A 307 9.95 -30.17 2.89
N PRO A 308 8.67 -30.04 3.29
CA PRO A 308 8.09 -28.79 3.77
C PRO A 308 8.92 -28.12 4.89
N LEU A 309 9.00 -26.78 4.88
CA LEU A 309 9.64 -26.03 5.96
C LEU A 309 8.70 -25.94 7.17
N THR A 310 9.28 -25.91 8.37
CA THR A 310 8.53 -25.73 9.61
C THR A 310 8.47 -24.25 10.01
N PHE A 311 7.26 -23.71 10.11
CA PHE A 311 7.01 -22.31 10.48
C PHE A 311 6.43 -22.20 11.90
N SER A 312 7.06 -21.38 12.73
CA SER A 312 6.64 -21.18 14.13
C SER A 312 5.69 -20.00 14.32
N LYS A 313 5.95 -18.88 13.65
CA LYS A 313 5.15 -17.65 13.73
C LYS A 313 5.48 -16.70 12.58
N ALA A 314 4.70 -15.63 12.47
CA ALA A 314 5.04 -14.48 11.65
C ALA A 314 5.25 -13.24 12.53
N LYS A 315 6.08 -12.32 12.04
CA LYS A 315 6.11 -10.93 12.47
C LYS A 315 5.59 -10.07 11.34
N ILE A 316 4.70 -9.15 11.67
CA ILE A 316 4.12 -8.19 10.74
C ILE A 316 4.21 -6.81 11.40
N HIS A 317 4.38 -5.81 10.57
CA HIS A 317 4.17 -4.43 10.96
C HIS A 317 3.76 -3.64 9.73
N GLY A 318 3.19 -2.48 9.97
CA GLY A 318 2.86 -1.55 8.91
C GLY A 318 2.90 -0.12 9.40
N ASN A 319 2.67 0.78 8.46
CA ASN A 319 2.75 2.21 8.72
C ASN A 319 1.32 2.76 8.74
N PRO A 320 0.91 3.48 9.80
CA PRO A 320 -0.42 4.09 9.81
C PRO A 320 -0.50 5.20 8.75
N HIS A 321 -1.72 5.42 8.25
CA HIS A 321 -2.03 6.56 7.39
C HIS A 321 -2.36 7.77 8.25
N LYS A 322 -1.80 8.92 7.85
CA LYS A 322 -2.00 10.21 8.49
C LYS A 322 -2.54 11.20 7.48
N LEU A 323 -3.59 11.92 7.82
CA LEU A 323 -4.07 13.06 7.05
C LEU A 323 -3.34 14.31 7.52
N ILE A 324 -2.77 15.09 6.60
CA ILE A 324 -2.27 16.44 6.89
C ILE A 324 -3.26 17.43 6.30
N ALA A 325 -4.01 18.12 7.16
CA ALA A 325 -5.15 18.95 6.78
C ALA A 325 -4.87 20.44 7.02
N ARG A 326 -5.42 21.28 6.15
CA ARG A 326 -5.35 22.75 6.27
C ARG A 326 -6.71 23.32 6.66
N PHE A 327 -6.76 23.98 7.81
CA PHE A 327 -7.95 24.63 8.35
C PHE A 327 -7.89 26.13 8.09
N THR A 328 -8.93 26.69 7.47
CA THR A 328 -8.96 28.12 7.07
C THR A 328 -10.09 28.92 7.71
N LYS A 329 -11.13 28.24 8.22
CA LYS A 329 -12.30 28.86 8.85
C LYS A 329 -12.57 28.20 10.21
N PRO A 330 -12.99 28.96 11.23
CA PRO A 330 -13.47 28.38 12.49
C PRO A 330 -14.78 27.63 12.24
N ALA A 331 -14.81 26.34 12.53
CA ALA A 331 -15.97 25.46 12.39
C ALA A 331 -15.82 24.26 13.34
N THR A 332 -16.90 23.55 13.61
CA THR A 332 -16.81 22.23 14.26
C THR A 332 -16.54 21.19 13.18
N TYR A 333 -15.33 20.62 13.19
CA TYR A 333 -14.88 19.70 12.14
C TYR A 333 -15.05 18.24 12.53
N TYR A 334 -15.35 17.44 11.52
CA TYR A 334 -15.54 16.00 11.61
C TYR A 334 -14.73 15.29 10.53
N LEU A 335 -14.12 14.17 10.89
CA LEU A 335 -13.65 13.18 9.93
C LEU A 335 -14.84 12.32 9.54
N VAL A 336 -15.22 12.34 8.26
CA VAL A 336 -16.35 11.57 7.75
C VAL A 336 -15.91 10.54 6.71
N TYR A 337 -16.57 9.37 6.70
CA TYR A 337 -16.22 8.27 5.81
C TYR A 337 -17.34 7.24 5.63
N GLY A 338 -17.08 6.21 4.81
CA GLY A 338 -18.00 5.10 4.54
C GLY A 338 -18.85 5.26 3.29
N ASN A 339 -18.55 6.24 2.42
CA ASN A 339 -19.24 6.42 1.15
C ASN A 339 -18.56 5.61 0.02
N LYS A 340 -19.06 4.41 -0.26
CA LYS A 340 -18.48 3.52 -1.29
C LYS A 340 -18.45 4.11 -2.71
N ARG A 341 -19.24 5.16 -2.98
CA ARG A 341 -19.34 5.82 -4.30
C ARG A 341 -18.61 7.16 -4.36
N ALA A 342 -17.93 7.57 -3.29
CA ALA A 342 -17.17 8.81 -3.29
C ALA A 342 -15.98 8.73 -4.25
N TYR A 343 -15.62 9.89 -4.81
CA TYR A 343 -14.45 10.06 -5.66
C TYR A 343 -13.26 10.55 -4.82
N VAL A 344 -12.03 10.29 -5.27
CA VAL A 344 -10.82 10.85 -4.61
C VAL A 344 -10.82 12.38 -4.72
N PRO A 345 -10.70 13.13 -3.61
CA PRO A 345 -10.74 14.58 -3.67
C PRO A 345 -9.49 15.15 -4.33
N ASN A 346 -9.64 16.28 -5.02
CA ASN A 346 -8.56 16.95 -5.74
C ASN A 346 -8.36 18.35 -5.14
N TYR A 347 -7.35 18.49 -4.28
CA TYR A 347 -7.02 19.75 -3.61
C TYR A 347 -5.72 20.34 -4.14
N ASP A 348 -5.64 21.67 -4.22
CA ASP A 348 -4.41 22.37 -4.63
C ASP A 348 -3.21 22.08 -3.73
N ILE A 349 -3.45 21.79 -2.45
CA ILE A 349 -2.35 21.53 -1.49
C ILE A 349 -1.48 20.34 -1.89
N THR A 350 -2.01 19.40 -2.69
CA THR A 350 -1.26 18.27 -3.25
C THR A 350 -0.14 18.70 -4.20
N ARG A 351 -0.20 19.91 -4.75
CA ARG A 351 0.80 20.50 -5.65
C ARG A 351 1.87 21.30 -4.92
N PHE A 352 1.70 21.52 -3.61
CA PHE A 352 2.54 22.39 -2.80
C PHE A 352 2.99 21.70 -1.51
N GLU A 353 3.36 20.41 -1.60
CA GLU A 353 3.79 19.62 -0.44
C GLU A 353 4.99 20.23 0.30
N ASP A 354 5.91 20.88 -0.43
CA ASP A 354 7.07 21.57 0.15
C ASP A 354 6.70 22.74 1.07
N ASN A 355 5.49 23.31 0.91
CA ASN A 355 4.98 24.39 1.76
C ASN A 355 4.30 23.88 3.03
N ILE A 356 4.14 22.57 3.18
CA ILE A 356 3.51 21.97 4.37
C ILE A 356 4.54 21.95 5.52
N PRO A 357 4.21 22.51 6.70
CA PRO A 357 5.11 22.47 7.83
C PRO A 357 5.49 21.02 8.21
N LYS A 358 6.81 20.75 8.27
CA LYS A 358 7.34 19.43 8.70
C LYS A 358 6.88 19.00 10.09
N LYS A 359 6.55 19.99 10.94
CA LYS A 359 5.97 19.77 12.27
C LYS A 359 4.58 20.41 12.29
N ASN A 360 3.58 19.61 12.63
CA ASN A 360 2.19 20.01 12.80
C ASN A 360 1.62 19.31 14.04
N LYS A 361 0.66 19.95 14.71
CA LYS A 361 0.02 19.36 15.89
C LYS A 361 -0.95 18.27 15.45
N GLN A 362 -0.97 17.16 16.18
CA GLN A 362 -1.94 16.08 15.98
C GLN A 362 -3.26 16.44 16.66
N LEU A 363 -4.37 16.28 15.95
CA LEU A 363 -5.71 16.43 16.49
C LEU A 363 -6.15 15.18 17.25
N ILE A 364 -7.09 15.38 18.17
CA ILE A 364 -7.77 14.29 18.85
C ILE A 364 -8.97 13.89 17.98
N VAL A 365 -9.06 12.61 17.67
CA VAL A 365 -10.19 12.03 16.92
C VAL A 365 -11.13 11.38 17.91
N GLY A 366 -12.37 11.86 17.96
CA GLY A 366 -13.40 11.33 18.85
C GLY A 366 -13.94 9.95 18.44
N ASP A 367 -14.92 9.49 19.21
CA ASP A 367 -15.62 8.24 18.94
C ASP A 367 -16.42 8.29 17.63
N GLU A 368 -16.60 7.11 17.03
CA GLU A 368 -17.41 6.97 15.82
C GLU A 368 -18.89 7.14 16.14
N VAL A 369 -19.55 7.96 15.34
CA VAL A 369 -21.00 8.11 15.33
C VAL A 369 -21.50 7.75 13.95
N PHE A 370 -22.53 6.91 13.90
CA PHE A 370 -23.26 6.65 12.66
C PHE A 370 -24.11 7.87 12.30
N ILE A 371 -24.05 8.31 11.05
CA ILE A 371 -24.86 9.42 10.57
C ILE A 371 -26.27 8.88 10.31
N GLU A 372 -27.20 9.11 11.24
CA GLU A 372 -28.61 8.74 11.06
C GLU A 372 -29.19 9.52 9.88
N GLU A 373 -29.77 8.81 8.92
CA GLU A 373 -30.54 9.45 7.86
C GLU A 373 -31.80 10.06 8.49
N GLU A 374 -32.04 11.36 8.26
CA GLU A 374 -33.43 11.81 8.23
C GLU A 374 -34.10 10.99 7.14
N VAL A 375 -34.96 10.05 7.54
CA VAL A 375 -35.91 9.40 6.64
C VAL A 375 -36.79 10.53 6.11
N LYS A 376 -36.35 11.20 5.05
CA LYS A 376 -37.25 11.94 4.18
C LYS A 376 -38.21 10.87 3.71
N ALA A 377 -39.40 10.87 4.31
CA ALA A 377 -40.51 10.05 3.87
C ALA A 377 -40.46 10.06 2.35
N GLU A 378 -40.27 8.89 1.73
CA GLU A 378 -40.39 8.76 0.29
C GLU A 378 -41.64 9.55 -0.06
N LYS A 379 -41.50 10.65 -0.80
CA LYS A 379 -42.67 11.28 -1.40
C LYS A 379 -43.26 10.16 -2.24
N GLU A 380 -44.37 9.61 -1.77
CA GLU A 380 -44.98 8.44 -2.39
C GLU A 380 -45.07 8.73 -3.89
N ALA A 381 -44.63 7.77 -4.71
CA ALA A 381 -44.61 7.95 -6.15
C ALA A 381 -45.99 8.49 -6.60
N LEU A 382 -46.04 9.45 -7.54
CA LEU A 382 -47.30 10.06 -8.01
C LEU A 382 -48.36 9.03 -8.44
N PHE A 383 -47.94 7.80 -8.75
CA PHE A 383 -48.79 6.65 -9.05
C PHE A 383 -49.54 6.04 -7.87
N LYS A 384 -49.20 6.40 -6.63
CA LYS A 384 -49.95 6.07 -5.40
C LYS A 384 -51.04 7.10 -5.07
N ASP A 385 -51.03 8.27 -5.73
CA ASP A 385 -52.06 9.28 -5.54
C ASP A 385 -53.26 8.96 -6.45
N ASP A 386 -54.35 8.47 -5.84
CA ASP A 386 -55.59 8.08 -6.52
C ASP A 386 -56.14 9.22 -7.40
N ILE A 387 -55.98 10.48 -7.00
CA ILE A 387 -56.46 11.64 -7.76
C ILE A 387 -55.67 11.78 -9.07
N TRP A 388 -54.38 11.47 -9.03
CA TRP A 388 -53.48 11.55 -10.19
C TRP A 388 -53.79 10.45 -11.22
N LEU A 389 -54.11 9.24 -10.76
CA LEU A 389 -54.59 8.15 -11.60
C LEU A 389 -55.93 8.50 -12.28
N TRP A 390 -56.88 9.05 -11.53
CA TRP A 390 -58.16 9.51 -12.09
C TRP A 390 -57.98 10.63 -13.11
N ALA A 391 -57.08 11.58 -12.87
CA ALA A 391 -56.77 12.65 -13.83
C ALA A 391 -56.21 12.08 -15.15
N ILE A 392 -55.31 11.10 -15.11
CA ILE A 392 -54.81 10.42 -16.31
C ILE A 392 -55.94 9.65 -17.01
N MET A 393 -56.78 8.93 -16.27
CA MET A 393 -57.89 8.18 -16.86
C MET A 393 -58.87 9.10 -17.60
N ILE A 394 -59.26 10.22 -16.97
CA ILE A 394 -60.14 11.20 -17.60
C ILE A 394 -59.47 11.77 -18.85
N PHE A 395 -58.18 12.10 -18.78
CA PHE A 395 -57.44 12.61 -19.93
C PHE A 395 -57.36 11.60 -21.08
N ALA A 396 -57.13 10.32 -20.79
CA ALA A 396 -57.11 9.24 -21.78
C ALA A 396 -58.48 9.04 -22.43
N VAL A 397 -59.56 9.05 -21.66
CA VAL A 397 -60.94 8.97 -22.16
C VAL A 397 -61.25 10.18 -23.05
N PHE A 398 -60.82 11.38 -22.67
CA PHE A 398 -61.03 12.59 -23.46
C PHE A 398 -60.30 12.52 -24.81
N ILE A 399 -59.06 12.01 -24.82
CA ILE A 399 -58.30 11.79 -26.06
C ILE A 399 -58.99 10.76 -26.95
N LEU A 400 -59.40 9.61 -26.40
CA LEU A 400 -60.09 8.56 -27.16
C LEU A 400 -61.43 9.06 -27.72
N GLY A 401 -62.21 9.79 -26.92
CA GLY A 401 -63.45 10.42 -27.36
C GLY A 401 -63.23 11.44 -28.47
N TRP A 402 -62.21 12.30 -28.34
CA TRP A 402 -61.84 13.25 -29.38
C TRP A 402 -61.46 12.55 -30.68
N PHE A 403 -60.61 11.52 -30.64
CA PHE A 403 -60.21 10.77 -31.83
C PHE A 403 -61.40 10.08 -32.49
N SER A 404 -62.32 9.53 -31.69
CA SER A 404 -63.51 8.85 -32.19
C SER A 404 -64.46 9.82 -32.91
N LEU A 405 -64.69 11.01 -32.33
CA LEU A 405 -65.47 12.07 -32.97
C LEU A 405 -64.82 12.63 -34.24
N LYS A 406 -63.48 12.70 -34.26
CA LYS A 406 -62.73 13.13 -35.45
C LYS A 406 -62.82 12.09 -36.58
N MET A 407 -62.87 10.80 -36.25
CA MET A 407 -63.04 9.73 -37.24
C MET A 407 -64.47 9.66 -37.81
N LEU A 408 -65.49 10.03 -37.04
CA LEU A 408 -66.88 10.10 -37.52
C LEU A 408 -67.17 11.33 -38.39
N LYS A 409 -66.27 12.30 -38.44
CA LYS A 409 -66.46 13.57 -39.17
C LYS A 409 -65.73 13.61 -40.53
N ASN A 410 -65.28 12.46 -41.03
CA ASN A 410 -64.68 12.27 -42.36
C ASN A 410 -65.40 11.18 -43.14
#